data_AF-A0A958G8V1-F1
#
_entry.id   AF-A0A958G8V1-F1
#
_cell.length_a   1.000
_cell.length_b   1.000
_cell.length_c   1.000
_cell.angle_alpha   90.00
_cell.angle_beta   90.00
_cell.angle_gamma   90.00
#
_symmetry.space_group_name_H-M   'P 1'
#
loop_
_entity.id
_entity.type
_entity.pdbx_description
1 polymer ?
#
loop_
_entity_poly.entity_id
_entity_poly.type
_entity_poly.pdbx_seq_one_letter_code
_entity_poly.pdbx_strand_id
1 'polypeptide(L)'
;MDSRLQRQFEQMEAVRESVFDMLKFYSPDQLAFKPAPDKWSVIQVLQHLLISEQGTYQYLTRKNQAESLPDAGWGAGVRSRLLKVGLLSPLRFK
;
A
#
# COMPACT_ATOMS: atom_id res chain seq x y z
N MET A 1 21.53 -8.26 -11.72
CA MET A 1 20.25 -7.53 -11.53
C MET A 1 19.72 -7.14 -12.90
N ASP A 2 18.41 -7.20 -13.11
CA ASP A 2 17.81 -6.87 -14.40
C ASP A 2 17.99 -5.36 -14.69
N SER A 3 18.75 -5.04 -15.74
CA SER A 3 19.10 -3.66 -16.13
C SER A 3 17.89 -2.78 -16.42
N ARG A 4 16.73 -3.37 -16.69
CA ARG A 4 15.47 -2.63 -16.90
C ARG A 4 14.86 -2.18 -15.58
N LEU A 5 14.78 -3.09 -14.60
CA LEU A 5 14.26 -2.80 -13.27
C LEU A 5 15.08 -1.72 -12.57
N GLN A 6 16.41 -1.80 -12.70
CA GLN A 6 17.30 -0.78 -12.16
C GLN A 6 17.03 0.61 -12.76
N ARG A 7 16.91 0.71 -14.09
CA ARG A 7 16.58 1.99 -14.75
C ARG A 7 15.22 2.55 -14.34
N GLN A 8 14.21 1.69 -14.19
CA GLN A 8 12.89 2.13 -13.71
C GLN A 8 12.93 2.63 -12.27
N PHE A 9 13.72 1.97 -11.41
CA PHE A 9 13.93 2.41 -10.04
C PHE A 9 14.65 3.76 -9.98
N GLU A 10 15.74 3.93 -10.74
CA GLU A 10 16.48 5.20 -10.82
C GLU A 10 15.60 6.35 -11.34
N GLN A 11 14.73 6.09 -12.32
CA GLN A 11 13.75 7.08 -12.80
C GLN A 11 12.76 7.48 -11.71
N MET A 12 12.26 6.51 -10.93
CA MET A 12 11.33 6.77 -9.84
C MET A 12 12.00 7.60 -8.73
N GLU A 13 13.25 7.28 -8.37
CA GLU A 13 14.03 8.03 -7.39
C GLU A 13 14.31 9.46 -7.86
N ALA A 14 14.67 9.66 -9.13
CA ALA A 14 14.87 11.00 -9.67
C ALA A 14 13.59 11.85 -9.60
N VAL A 15 12.42 11.25 -9.87
CA VAL A 15 11.13 11.94 -9.72
C VAL A 15 10.89 12.29 -8.25
N ARG A 16 11.14 11.36 -7.32
CA ARG A 16 11.00 11.58 -5.88
C ARG A 16 11.86 12.78 -5.43
N GLU A 17 13.13 12.80 -5.79
CA GLU A 17 14.05 13.89 -5.47
C GLU A 17 13.56 15.23 -6.04
N SER A 18 13.14 15.26 -7.31
CA SER A 18 12.64 16.49 -7.94
C SER A 18 11.43 17.08 -7.21
N VAL A 19 10.54 16.23 -6.68
CA VAL A 19 9.40 16.67 -5.89
C VAL A 19 9.87 17.29 -4.57
N PHE A 20 10.77 16.63 -3.84
CA PHE A 20 11.31 17.20 -2.60
C PHE A 20 12.09 18.49 -2.83
N ASP A 21 12.82 18.59 -3.94
CA ASP A 21 13.53 19.80 -4.33
C ASP A 21 12.61 20.97 -4.67
N MET A 22 11.43 20.71 -5.23
CA MET A 22 10.40 21.74 -5.38
C MET A 22 9.81 22.14 -4.02
N LEU A 23 9.55 21.17 -3.15
CA LEU A 23 8.81 21.41 -1.91
C LEU A 23 9.64 22.06 -0.79
N LYS A 24 10.97 21.93 -0.82
CA LYS A 24 11.86 22.46 0.24
C LYS A 24 11.81 23.98 0.43
N PHE A 25 11.33 24.73 -0.57
CA PHE A 25 11.25 26.19 -0.51
C PHE A 25 9.95 26.70 0.12
N TYR A 26 8.96 25.83 0.36
CA TYR A 26 7.66 26.21 0.91
C TYR A 26 7.63 26.07 2.43
N SER A 27 6.91 26.97 3.09
CA SER A 27 6.70 26.87 4.54
C SER A 27 5.70 25.74 4.89
N PRO A 28 5.70 25.23 6.13
CA PRO A 28 4.74 24.23 6.57
C PRO A 28 3.27 24.66 6.35
N ASP A 29 2.97 25.95 6.56
CA ASP A 29 1.62 26.50 6.36
C ASP A 29 1.21 26.48 4.88
N GLN A 30 2.14 26.77 3.98
CA GLN A 30 1.91 26.69 2.53
C GLN A 30 1.70 25.26 2.06
N LEU A 31 2.43 24.30 2.64
CA LEU A 31 2.27 22.88 2.33
C LEU A 31 0.97 22.29 2.89
N ALA A 32 0.47 22.84 4.01
CA ALA A 32 -0.80 22.47 4.62
C ALA A 32 -2.01 23.18 3.97
N PHE A 33 -1.77 24.24 3.20
CA PHE A 33 -2.83 25.03 2.56
C PHE A 33 -3.66 24.19 1.59
N LYS A 34 -4.99 24.32 1.71
CA LYS A 34 -5.94 23.72 0.78
C LYS A 34 -6.41 24.76 -0.22
N PRO A 35 -6.21 24.54 -1.53
CA PRO A 35 -6.61 25.52 -2.55
C PRO A 35 -8.14 25.64 -2.70
N ALA A 36 -8.90 24.60 -2.31
CA ALA A 36 -10.37 24.61 -2.28
C ALA A 36 -10.89 23.54 -1.28
N PRO A 37 -12.15 23.62 -0.82
CA PRO A 37 -12.72 22.68 0.16
C PRO A 37 -12.62 21.20 -0.26
N ASP A 38 -12.81 20.93 -1.56
CA ASP A 38 -12.81 19.58 -2.13
C ASP A 38 -11.44 19.14 -2.67
N LYS A 39 -10.38 19.91 -2.41
CA LYS A 39 -9.02 19.62 -2.89
C LYS A 39 -8.10 19.25 -1.74
N TRP A 40 -7.13 18.40 -2.03
CA TRP A 40 -6.09 18.02 -1.07
C TRP A 40 -5.01 19.08 -1.01
N SER A 41 -4.45 19.29 0.18
CA SER A 41 -3.21 20.03 0.34
C SER A 41 -2.02 19.19 -0.11
N VAL A 42 -0.86 19.82 -0.31
CA VAL A 42 0.36 19.12 -0.74
C VAL A 42 0.74 18.03 0.27
N ILE A 43 0.65 18.33 1.57
CA ILE A 43 0.91 17.33 2.63
C ILE A 43 -0.04 16.14 2.53
N GLN A 44 -1.32 16.36 2.24
CA GLN A 44 -2.29 15.27 2.10
C GLN A 44 -1.99 14.39 0.89
N VAL A 45 -1.56 14.99 -0.22
CA VAL A 45 -1.13 14.24 -1.41
C VAL A 45 0.11 13.40 -1.09
N LEU A 46 1.13 13.97 -0.45
CA LEU A 46 2.32 13.23 -0.03
C LEU A 46 2.00 12.09 0.94
N GLN A 47 1.11 12.34 1.90
CA GLN A 47 0.67 11.33 2.85
C GLN A 47 -0.04 10.16 2.14
N HIS A 48 -0.90 10.46 1.16
CA HIS A 48 -1.56 9.42 0.36
C HIS A 48 -0.56 8.57 -0.43
N LEU A 49 0.47 9.22 -1.01
CA LEU A 49 1.55 8.51 -1.72
C LEU A 49 2.31 7.58 -0.77
N LEU A 50 2.70 8.08 0.41
CA LEU A 50 3.41 7.28 1.43
C LEU A 50 2.61 6.06 1.86
N ILE A 51 1.31 6.22 2.12
CA ILE A 51 0.43 5.11 2.51
C ILE A 51 0.34 4.07 1.38
N SER A 52 0.22 4.52 0.14
CA SER A 52 0.11 3.64 -1.03
C SER A 52 1.39 2.83 -1.26
N GLU A 53 2.56 3.46 -1.11
CA GLU A 53 3.86 2.81 -1.21
C GLU A 53 4.07 1.79 -0.10
N GLN A 54 3.78 2.18 1.16
CA GLN A 54 3.88 1.28 2.29
C GLN A 54 2.95 0.06 2.14
N GLY A 55 1.72 0.26 1.66
CA GLY A 55 0.78 -0.82 1.38
C GLY A 55 1.31 -1.77 0.29
N THR A 56 1.89 -1.23 -0.76
CA THR A 56 2.51 -2.02 -1.84
C THR A 56 3.68 -2.84 -1.33
N TYR A 57 4.57 -2.22 -0.55
CA TYR A 57 5.72 -2.91 0.05
C TYR A 57 5.29 -4.04 1.00
N GLN A 58 4.30 -3.78 1.85
CA GLN A 58 3.73 -4.80 2.74
C GLN A 58 3.11 -5.96 1.96
N TYR A 59 2.36 -5.66 0.89
CA TYR A 59 1.77 -6.68 0.04
C TYR A 59 2.84 -7.57 -0.61
N LEU A 60 3.89 -6.96 -1.20
CA LEU A 60 4.99 -7.70 -1.81
C LEU A 60 5.74 -8.56 -0.79
N THR A 61 6.01 -8.01 0.39
CA THR A 61 6.69 -8.74 1.48
C THR A 61 5.86 -9.96 1.91
N ARG A 62 4.55 -9.78 2.14
CA ARG A 62 3.65 -10.88 2.50
C ARG A 62 3.54 -11.93 1.40
N LYS A 63 3.47 -11.51 0.13
CA LYS A 63 3.38 -12.42 -1.02
C LYS A 63 4.65 -13.26 -1.17
N ASN A 64 5.82 -12.63 -1.02
CA ASN A 64 7.10 -13.35 -1.04
C ASN A 64 7.24 -14.32 0.14
N GLN A 65 6.69 -13.99 1.31
CA GLN A 65 6.62 -14.93 2.45
C GLN A 65 5.62 -16.07 2.22
N ALA A 66 4.55 -15.84 1.46
CA ALA A 66 3.52 -16.85 1.20
C ALA A 66 4.05 -18.07 0.42
N GLU A 67 5.09 -17.91 -0.40
CA GLU A 67 5.78 -19.04 -1.06
C GLU A 67 6.48 -19.99 -0.07
N SER A 68 6.74 -19.54 1.16
CA SER A 68 7.40 -20.33 2.21
C SER A 68 6.44 -20.90 3.27
N LEU A 69 5.12 -20.74 3.09
CA LEU A 69 4.15 -21.25 4.05
C LEU A 69 4.05 -22.77 3.94
N PRO A 70 4.06 -23.50 5.09
CA PRO A 70 3.84 -24.94 5.09
C PRO A 70 2.45 -25.27 4.53
N ASP A 71 2.35 -26.38 3.80
CA ASP A 71 1.09 -26.83 3.21
C ASP A 71 -0.02 -26.85 4.27
N ALA A 72 -1.15 -26.24 3.93
CA ALA A 72 -2.31 -26.21 4.78
C ALA A 72 -2.84 -27.65 4.95
N GLY A 73 -2.53 -28.27 6.09
CA GLY A 73 -2.97 -29.63 6.40
C GLY A 73 -4.49 -29.80 6.30
N TRP A 74 -4.94 -31.04 6.14
CA TRP A 74 -6.35 -31.40 5.91
C TRP A 74 -7.37 -30.77 6.89
N GLY A 75 -6.97 -30.52 8.15
CA GLY A 75 -7.80 -29.83 9.14
C GLY A 75 -8.12 -28.37 8.79
N ALA A 76 -7.26 -27.68 8.04
CA ALA A 76 -7.51 -26.32 7.56
C ALA A 76 -8.65 -26.28 6.52
N GLY A 77 -8.74 -27.30 5.67
CA GLY A 77 -9.81 -27.44 4.67
C GLY A 77 -11.19 -27.63 5.30
N VAL A 78 -11.29 -28.43 6.36
CA VAL A 78 -12.55 -28.63 7.12
C VAL A 78 -13.01 -27.33 7.77
N ARG A 79 -12.10 -26.61 8.45
CA ARG A 79 -12.39 -25.31 9.08
C ARG A 79 -12.82 -24.26 8.05
N SER A 80 -12.15 -24.20 6.90
CA SER A 80 -12.49 -23.28 5.82
C SER A 80 -13.89 -23.55 5.25
N ARG A 81 -14.26 -24.82 5.06
CA ARG A 81 -15.62 -25.19 4.61
C ARG A 81 -16.68 -24.84 5.65
N LEU A 82 -16.42 -25.11 6.93
CA LEU A 82 -17.36 -24.80 8.02
C LEU A 82 -17.55 -23.28 8.17
N LEU A 83 -16.47 -22.49 8.05
CA LEU A 83 -16.52 -21.03 7.99
C LEU A 83 -17.33 -20.55 6.79
N LYS A 84 -17.12 -21.13 5.61
CA LYS A 84 -17.85 -20.75 4.38
C LYS A 84 -19.34 -21.07 4.49
N VAL A 85 -19.70 -22.21 5.07
CA VAL A 85 -21.10 -22.58 5.34
C VAL A 85 -21.72 -21.67 6.40
N GLY A 86 -20.96 -21.29 7.43
CA GLY A 86 -21.38 -20.28 8.41
C GLY A 86 -21.65 -18.92 7.75
N LEU A 87 -20.70 -18.40 6.97
CA LEU A 87 -20.83 -17.11 6.29
C LEU A 87 -21.96 -17.07 5.24
N LEU A 88 -22.23 -18.18 4.56
CA LEU A 88 -23.33 -18.31 3.59
C LEU A 88 -24.67 -18.64 4.26
N SER A 89 -24.65 -18.99 5.55
CA SER A 89 -25.87 -19.21 6.31
C SER A 89 -26.54 -17.87 6.60
N PRO A 90 -27.88 -17.78 6.56
CA PRO A 90 -28.63 -16.57 6.93
C PRO A 90 -28.54 -16.22 8.44
N LEU A 91 -27.74 -16.95 9.21
CA LEU A 91 -27.49 -16.70 10.62
C LEU A 91 -26.56 -15.48 10.77
N ARG A 92 -27.13 -14.35 11.19
CA ARG A 92 -26.37 -13.15 11.57
C ARG A 92 -25.49 -13.50 12.78
N PHE A 93 -24.20 -13.73 12.54
CA PHE A 93 -23.21 -13.76 13.61
C PHE A 93 -23.10 -12.35 14.18
N LYS A 94 -23.55 -12.16 15.43
CA LYS A 94 -23.43 -10.93 16.19
C LYS A 94 -22.16 -10.97 17.02
#